data_AF-A0AAN1VHM8-F1
#
_entry.id   AF-A0AAN1VHM8-F1
#
_cell.length_a   1.000
_cell.length_b   1.000
_cell.length_c   1.000
_cell.angle_alpha   90.00
_cell.angle_beta   90.00
_cell.angle_gamma   90.00
#
_symmetry.space_group_name_H-M   'P 1'
#
loop_
_entity.id
_entity.type
_entity.pdbx_description
1 polymer ?
#
loop_
_entity_poly.entity_id
_entity_poly.type
_entity_poly.pdbx_seq_one_letter_code
_entity_poly.pdbx_strand_id
1 'polypeptide(L)' 'MDKSGFFKIEKESGFYKLPKEQTCIHPEHGFPMYICIPPGQGYRHVCPGCGKVQVAHNHGVTM' A
#
# COMPACT_ATOMS: atom_id res chain seq x y z
N MET A 1 -15.46 -14.33 29.34
CA MET A 1 -15.93 -13.81 28.03
C MET A 1 -14.81 -14.01 27.03
N ASP A 2 -14.48 -15.27 26.84
CA ASP A 2 -13.56 -15.81 25.87
C ASP A 2 -14.32 -15.95 24.55
N LYS A 3 -14.01 -15.09 23.58
CA LYS A 3 -14.41 -15.28 22.18
C LYS A 3 -13.14 -15.30 21.33
N SER A 4 -12.33 -16.32 21.58
CA SER A 4 -11.30 -16.78 20.64
C SER A 4 -12.00 -17.24 19.36
N GLY A 5 -12.00 -16.37 18.35
CA GLY A 5 -12.55 -16.64 17.02
C GLY A 5 -11.79 -17.80 16.36
N PHE A 6 -12.35 -19.00 16.48
CA PHE A 6 -11.94 -20.17 15.71
C PHE A 6 -12.23 -19.92 14.22
N PHE A 7 -11.20 -19.61 13.43
CA PHE A 7 -11.27 -19.75 11.98
C PHE A 7 -11.47 -21.24 11.68
N LYS A 8 -12.70 -21.63 11.32
CA LYS A 8 -12.96 -22.95 10.73
C LYS A 8 -12.23 -22.99 9.39
N ILE A 9 -11.17 -23.78 9.31
CA ILE A 9 -10.46 -24.07 8.07
C ILE A 9 -11.38 -25.00 7.27
N GLU A 10 -12.06 -24.45 6.27
CA GLU A 10 -12.94 -25.23 5.36
C GLU A 10 -12.05 -26.18 4.54
N LYS A 11 -12.30 -27.50 4.68
CA LYS A 11 -11.52 -28.59 4.07
C LYS A 11 -12.03 -28.92 2.66
N GLU A 12 -12.21 -27.93 1.81
CA GLU A 12 -12.71 -28.12 0.45
C GLU A 12 -11.73 -27.58 -0.59
N SER A 13 -11.41 -28.42 -1.56
CA SER A 13 -10.54 -28.06 -2.69
C SER A 13 -11.29 -27.08 -3.59
N GLY A 14 -10.87 -25.81 -3.64
CA GLY A 14 -11.54 -24.82 -4.50
C GLY A 14 -11.15 -23.37 -4.19
N PHE A 15 -11.82 -22.44 -4.88
CA PHE A 15 -11.65 -21.01 -4.62
C PHE A 15 -12.50 -20.60 -3.41
N TYR A 16 -11.86 -20.23 -2.31
CA TYR A 16 -12.54 -19.60 -1.17
C TYR A 16 -12.52 -18.08 -1.34
N LYS A 17 -13.55 -17.40 -0.82
CA LYS A 17 -13.61 -15.93 -0.86
C LYS A 17 -12.67 -15.37 0.21
N LEU A 18 -11.57 -14.76 -0.22
CA LEU A 18 -10.78 -13.91 0.69
C LEU A 18 -11.53 -12.60 0.97
N PRO A 19 -11.34 -12.00 2.17
CA PRO A 19 -11.74 -10.62 2.37
C PRO A 19 -11.08 -9.77 1.28
N LYS A 20 -11.91 -9.16 0.42
CA LYS A 20 -11.43 -8.29 -0.65
C LYS A 20 -10.91 -7.00 -0.02
N GLU A 21 -9.61 -6.93 0.24
CA GLU A 21 -8.94 -5.63 0.31
C GLU A 21 -9.10 -4.96 -1.06
N GLN A 22 -9.54 -3.70 -1.08
CA GLN A 22 -9.61 -2.92 -2.32
C GLN A 22 -8.19 -2.62 -2.77
N THR A 23 -7.57 -3.55 -3.49
CA THR A 23 -6.27 -3.35 -4.09
C THR A 23 -6.42 -2.43 -5.30
N CYS A 24 -5.73 -1.30 -5.27
CA CYS A 24 -5.71 -0.38 -6.39
C CYS A 24 -4.90 -0.99 -7.53
N ILE A 25 -5.50 -1.10 -8.71
CA ILE A 25 -4.88 -1.63 -9.92
C ILE A 25 -4.39 -0.52 -10.87
N HIS A 26 -4.39 0.74 -10.42
CA HIS A 26 -3.96 1.85 -11.27
C HIS A 26 -2.48 1.67 -11.62
N PRO A 27 -2.06 1.81 -12.89
CA PRO A 27 -0.67 1.61 -13.29
C PRO A 27 0.29 2.54 -12.52
N GLU A 28 -0.16 3.73 -12.19
CA GLU A 28 0.56 4.72 -11.38
C GLU A 28 0.33 4.55 -9.86
N HIS A 29 0.16 3.31 -9.36
CA HIS A 29 0.04 3.07 -7.92
C HIS A 29 1.40 3.09 -7.22
N GLY A 30 2.46 2.71 -7.93
CA GLY A 30 3.84 2.71 -7.43
C GLY A 30 4.43 4.12 -7.34
N PHE A 31 5.36 4.32 -6.39
CA PHE A 31 6.14 5.55 -6.34
C PHE A 31 7.09 5.61 -7.56
N PRO A 32 7.26 6.77 -8.23
CA PRO A 32 8.12 6.88 -9.39
C PRO A 32 9.58 6.54 -9.06
N MET A 33 10.19 5.71 -9.90
CA MET A 33 11.59 5.32 -9.76
C MET A 33 12.52 6.36 -10.37
N TYR A 34 13.78 6.39 -9.93
CA TYR A 34 14.85 7.24 -10.47
C TYR A 34 14.65 8.76 -10.35
N ILE A 35 13.81 9.20 -9.42
CA ILE A 35 13.71 10.63 -9.11
C ILE A 35 14.90 11.08 -8.25
N CYS A 36 15.47 12.24 -8.57
CA CYS A 36 16.45 12.90 -7.72
C CYS A 36 15.73 13.99 -6.93
N ILE A 37 15.61 13.82 -5.61
CA ILE A 37 15.01 14.82 -4.73
C ILE A 37 16.12 15.76 -4.26
N PRO A 38 16.12 17.04 -4.66
CA PRO A 38 17.13 17.99 -4.23
C PRO A 38 17.10 18.18 -2.70
N PRO A 39 18.24 18.57 -2.09
CA PRO A 39 18.30 18.82 -0.65
C PRO A 39 17.32 19.93 -0.24
N GLY A 40 16.73 19.77 0.93
CA GLY A 40 15.67 20.65 1.46
C GLY A 40 14.28 20.44 0.85
N GLN A 41 14.10 19.50 -0.08
CA GLN A 41 12.80 19.23 -0.71
C GLN A 41 12.33 17.80 -0.43
N GLY A 42 11.01 17.62 -0.54
CA GLY A 42 10.36 16.32 -0.56
C GLY A 42 9.50 16.18 -1.82
N TYR A 43 9.26 14.94 -2.24
CA TYR A 43 8.37 14.62 -3.35
C TYR A 43 7.15 13.87 -2.84
N ARG A 44 5.96 14.33 -3.25
CA ARG A 44 4.68 13.71 -2.92
C ARG A 44 4.07 13.10 -4.18
N HIS A 45 3.87 11.80 -4.14
CA HIS A 45 3.12 11.06 -5.15
C HIS A 45 1.70 10.79 -4.67
N VAL A 46 0.70 10.98 -5.54
CA VAL A 46 -0.71 10.68 -5.26
C VAL A 46 -1.25 9.81 -6.40
N CYS A 47 -1.66 8.59 -6.08
CA CYS A 47 -2.28 7.72 -7.07
C CYS A 47 -3.60 8.34 -7.56
N PRO A 48 -3.80 8.59 -8.86
CA PRO A 48 -5.05 9.18 -9.36
C PRO A 48 -6.25 8.22 -9.26
N GLY A 49 -6.00 6.91 -9.17
CA GLY A 49 -7.06 5.90 -9.07
C GLY A 49 -7.64 5.72 -7.67
N CYS A 50 -6.79 5.69 -6.63
CA CYS A 50 -7.25 5.43 -5.24
C CYS A 50 -6.90 6.54 -4.25
N GLY A 51 -6.20 7.59 -4.67
CA GLY A 51 -5.77 8.68 -3.79
C GLY A 51 -4.66 8.32 -2.80
N LYS A 52 -4.10 7.10 -2.84
CA LYS A 52 -2.99 6.70 -1.95
C LYS A 52 -1.82 7.69 -2.10
N VAL A 53 -1.40 8.24 -0.97
CA VAL A 53 -0.31 9.21 -0.89
C VAL A 53 0.97 8.50 -0.48
N GLN A 54 2.06 8.76 -1.18
CA GLN A 54 3.40 8.33 -0.84
C GLN A 54 4.32 9.55 -0.85
N VAL A 55 5.22 9.65 0.13
CA VAL A 55 6.14 10.78 0.27
C VAL A 55 7.55 10.23 0.38
N ALA A 56 8.48 10.83 -0.35
CA ALA A 56 9.91 10.62 -0.16
C ALA A 56 10.62 11.96 0.02
N HIS A 57 11.76 11.93 0.70
CA HIS A 57 12.60 13.08 0.92
C HIS A 57 14.06 12.66 0.75
N ASN A 58 14.93 13.63 0.51
CA ASN A 58 16.36 13.36 0.45
C ASN A 58 16.85 12.91 1.85
N HIS A 59 17.58 11.80 1.93
CA HIS A 59 18.12 11.25 3.18
C HIS A 59 19.11 12.21 3.87
N GLY A 60 19.77 13.10 3.11
CA GLY A 60 20.68 14.11 3.64
C GLY A 60 19.99 15.27 4.36
N VAL A 61 18.66 15.22 4.50
CA VAL A 61 17.86 16.23 5.19
C VAL A 61 17.15 15.53 6.35
N THR A 62 17.79 15.51 7.52
CA THR A 62 17.08 15.24 8.78
C THR A 62 16.17 16.43 9.09
N MET A 63 14.87 16.17 9.28
CA MET A 63 13.94 17.15 9.85
C MET A 63 14.31 17.47 11.29
#